data_AF-A0A179SHY6-F1
#
_entry.id   AF-A0A179SHY6-F1
#
_cell.length_a   1.000
_cell.length_b   1.000
_cell.length_c   1.000
_cell.angle_alpha   90.00
_cell.angle_beta   90.00
_cell.angle_gamma   90.00
#
_symmetry.space_group_name_H-M   'P 1'
#
loop_
_entity.id
_entity.type
_entity.pdbx_description
1 polymer ?
#
loop_
_entity_poly.entity_id
_entity_poly.type
_entity_poly.pdbx_seq_one_letter_code
_entity_poly.pdbx_strand_id
1 'polypeptide(L)'
;MAKDQAAETDLSVLARRLGLPDDADEDAVVAAINAQTIGLIEHALGLRAGAGRDGIIAEIAALQADRAAYILHMLGDLGGKRKAIRTLQVREIMSDALREARDTLDP
;
A
#
# COMPACT_ATOMS: atom_id res chain seq x y z
N MET A 1 6.94 8.54 -48.72
CA MET A 1 5.93 8.09 -47.74
C MET A 1 6.60 7.15 -46.75
N ALA A 2 7.43 7.69 -45.87
CA ALA A 2 8.35 6.90 -45.02
C ALA A 2 8.32 7.41 -43.57
N LYS A 3 7.11 7.66 -43.03
CA LYS A 3 6.94 8.24 -41.69
C LYS A 3 5.90 7.58 -40.78
N ASP A 4 5.27 6.47 -41.19
CA ASP A 4 4.30 5.76 -40.33
C ASP A 4 4.82 4.41 -39.80
N GLN A 5 6.10 4.09 -39.99
CA GLN A 5 6.67 2.77 -39.69
C GLN A 5 7.25 2.65 -38.27
N ALA A 6 6.90 3.57 -37.36
CA ALA A 6 7.57 3.72 -36.06
C ALA A 6 6.73 3.36 -34.81
N ALA A 7 5.53 2.80 -34.94
CA ALA A 7 4.76 2.37 -33.76
C ALA A 7 3.75 1.24 -33.99
N GLU A 8 3.75 0.59 -35.15
CA GLU A 8 2.97 -0.64 -35.33
C GLU A 8 3.81 -1.80 -34.79
N THR A 9 3.65 -2.10 -33.50
CA THR A 9 4.21 -3.32 -32.95
C THR A 9 3.51 -4.46 -33.67
N ASP A 10 4.22 -5.14 -34.58
CA ASP A 10 3.68 -6.23 -35.38
C ASP A 10 2.95 -7.23 -34.47
N LEU A 11 1.64 -7.34 -34.66
CA LEU A 11 0.75 -8.11 -33.79
C LEU A 11 1.14 -9.59 -33.79
N SER A 12 1.73 -10.08 -34.90
CA SER A 12 2.28 -11.43 -34.99
C SER A 12 3.51 -11.62 -34.08
N VAL A 13 4.34 -10.59 -33.89
CA VAL A 13 5.49 -10.63 -32.97
C VAL A 13 5.01 -10.69 -31.53
N LEU A 14 3.93 -9.97 -31.19
CA LEU A 14 3.31 -10.04 -29.87
C LEU A 14 2.66 -11.39 -29.62
N ALA A 15 1.87 -11.88 -30.58
CA ALA A 15 1.23 -13.20 -30.52
C ALA A 15 2.28 -14.30 -30.27
N ARG A 16 3.37 -14.31 -31.05
CA ARG A 16 4.46 -15.29 -30.88
C ARG A 16 5.14 -15.20 -29.51
N ARG A 17 5.37 -13.99 -28.98
CA ARG A 17 5.94 -13.80 -27.62
C ARG A 17 5.01 -14.32 -26.53
N LEU A 18 3.70 -14.27 -26.77
CA LEU A 18 2.67 -14.77 -25.87
C LEU A 18 2.38 -16.26 -26.07
N GLY A 19 3.04 -16.93 -27.02
CA GLY A 19 2.80 -18.33 -27.37
C GLY A 19 1.50 -18.56 -28.14
N LEU A 20 0.92 -17.52 -28.73
CA LEU A 20 -0.26 -17.57 -29.57
C LEU A 20 0.11 -17.85 -31.05
N PRO A 21 -0.83 -18.37 -31.86
CA PRO A 21 -0.67 -18.48 -33.31
C PRO A 21 -0.33 -17.14 -33.98
N ASP A 22 0.43 -17.17 -35.08
CA ASP A 22 0.81 -15.96 -35.83
C ASP A 22 -0.42 -15.24 -36.47
N ASP A 23 -1.56 -15.94 -36.60
CA ASP A 23 -2.85 -15.42 -37.08
C ASP A 23 -3.84 -15.09 -35.95
N ALA A 24 -3.38 -15.07 -34.69
CA ALA A 24 -4.20 -14.65 -33.56
C ALA A 24 -4.68 -13.21 -33.75
N ASP A 25 -5.97 -12.97 -33.48
CA ASP A 25 -6.54 -11.64 -33.50
C ASP A 25 -6.12 -10.81 -32.28
N GLU A 26 -6.40 -9.51 -32.35
CA GLU A 26 -6.07 -8.56 -31.28
C GLU A 26 -6.72 -8.96 -29.95
N ASP A 27 -7.96 -9.46 -29.97
CA ASP A 27 -8.69 -9.86 -28.77
C ASP A 27 -8.00 -11.02 -28.05
N ALA A 28 -7.51 -12.02 -28.79
CA ALA A 28 -6.74 -13.13 -28.24
C ALA A 28 -5.41 -12.66 -27.62
N VAL A 29 -4.71 -11.74 -28.30
CA VAL A 29 -3.47 -11.14 -27.80
C VAL A 29 -3.71 -10.37 -26.51
N VAL A 30 -4.74 -9.51 -26.48
CA VAL A 30 -5.13 -8.73 -25.30
C VAL A 30 -5.56 -9.65 -24.15
N ALA A 31 -6.31 -10.71 -24.44
CA ALA A 31 -6.71 -11.70 -23.43
C ALA A 31 -5.50 -12.41 -22.80
N ALA A 32 -4.51 -12.79 -23.61
CA ALA A 32 -3.29 -13.43 -23.13
C ALA A 32 -2.44 -12.47 -22.27
N ILE A 33 -2.31 -11.20 -22.68
CA ILE A 33 -1.64 -10.16 -21.87
C ILE A 33 -2.37 -10.01 -20.54
N ASN A 34 -3.69 -9.86 -20.56
CA ASN A 34 -4.50 -9.71 -19.34
C ASN A 34 -4.34 -10.92 -18.42
N ALA A 35 -4.32 -12.15 -18.95
CA ALA A 35 -4.11 -13.36 -18.16
C ALA A 35 -2.72 -13.38 -17.50
N GLN A 36 -1.66 -12.99 -18.23
CA GLN A 36 -0.31 -12.86 -17.66
C GLN A 36 -0.26 -11.78 -16.58
N THR A 37 -0.85 -10.61 -16.83
CA THR A 37 -0.91 -9.52 -15.86
C THR A 37 -1.65 -9.93 -14.59
N ILE A 38 -2.80 -10.62 -14.71
CA ILE A 38 -3.54 -11.16 -13.58
C ILE A 38 -2.67 -12.13 -12.78
N GLY A 39 -1.98 -13.06 -13.45
CA GLY A 39 -1.08 -14.01 -12.78
C GLY A 39 0.08 -13.33 -12.03
N LEU A 40 0.64 -12.25 -12.59
CA LEU A 40 1.68 -11.46 -11.90
C LEU A 40 1.15 -10.75 -10.66
N ILE A 41 -0.07 -10.21 -10.72
CA ILE A 41 -0.70 -9.55 -9.59
C ILE A 41 -1.06 -10.58 -8.51
N GLU A 42 -1.61 -11.73 -8.88
CA GLU A 42 -1.88 -12.84 -7.95
C GLU A 42 -0.60 -13.24 -7.20
N HIS A 43 0.50 -13.42 -7.94
CA HIS A 43 1.78 -13.77 -7.33
C HIS A 43 2.30 -12.68 -6.37
N ALA A 44 2.22 -11.40 -6.77
CA ALA A 44 2.66 -10.28 -5.94
C ALA A 44 1.84 -10.15 -4.65
N LEU A 45 0.56 -10.53 -4.68
CA LEU A 45 -0.32 -10.58 -3.52
C LEU A 45 -0.24 -11.90 -2.74
N GLY A 46 0.57 -12.86 -3.18
CA GLY A 46 0.67 -14.19 -2.54
C GLY A 46 -0.59 -15.04 -2.71
N LEU A 47 -1.44 -14.74 -3.69
CA LEU A 47 -2.65 -15.49 -3.99
C LEU A 47 -2.33 -16.78 -4.73
N ARG A 48 -3.23 -17.76 -4.59
CA ARG A 48 -3.19 -18.96 -5.42
C ARG A 48 -3.47 -18.59 -6.87
N ALA A 49 -2.71 -19.18 -7.80
CA ALA A 49 -2.93 -19.01 -9.23
C ALA A 49 -4.39 -19.33 -9.62
N GLY A 50 -5.01 -18.43 -10.38
CA GLY A 50 -6.39 -18.55 -10.83
C GLY A 50 -7.44 -18.00 -9.86
N ALA A 51 -7.03 -17.17 -8.88
CA ALA A 51 -7.97 -16.40 -8.05
C ALA A 51 -8.80 -15.41 -8.88
N GLY A 52 -8.28 -14.99 -10.02
CA GLY A 52 -8.90 -14.06 -10.94
C GLY A 52 -9.00 -12.64 -10.38
N ARG A 53 -9.66 -11.79 -11.16
CA ARG A 53 -9.79 -10.37 -10.84
C ARG A 53 -10.53 -10.12 -9.52
N ASP A 54 -11.58 -10.87 -9.26
CA ASP A 54 -12.39 -10.68 -8.05
C ASP A 54 -11.62 -11.08 -6.78
N GLY A 55 -10.83 -12.16 -6.85
CA GLY A 55 -9.93 -12.55 -5.77
C GLY A 55 -8.87 -11.50 -5.49
N ILE A 56 -8.27 -10.92 -6.54
CA ILE A 56 -7.32 -9.79 -6.41
C ILE A 56 -7.98 -8.60 -5.71
N ILE A 57 -9.18 -8.20 -6.14
CA ILE A 57 -9.88 -7.04 -5.57
C ILE A 57 -10.21 -7.28 -4.09
N ALA A 58 -10.67 -8.48 -3.74
CA ALA A 58 -10.98 -8.85 -2.37
C ALA A 58 -9.72 -8.80 -1.47
N GLU A 59 -8.59 -9.31 -1.94
CA GLU A 59 -7.33 -9.28 -1.21
C GLU A 59 -6.81 -7.86 -1.00
N ILE A 60 -6.87 -7.02 -2.04
CA ILE A 60 -6.48 -5.60 -1.92
C ILE A 60 -7.35 -4.89 -0.87
N ALA A 61 -8.66 -5.14 -0.88
CA ALA A 61 -9.58 -4.56 0.10
C ALA A 61 -9.26 -5.02 1.54
N ALA A 62 -8.95 -6.31 1.72
CA ALA A 62 -8.52 -6.85 3.02
C ALA A 62 -7.23 -6.18 3.51
N LEU A 63 -6.20 -6.11 2.66
CA LEU A 63 -4.93 -5.44 2.99
C LEU A 63 -5.12 -3.96 3.34
N GLN A 64 -6.02 -3.26 2.65
CA GLN A 64 -6.34 -1.87 2.96
C GLN A 64 -7.03 -1.74 4.32
N ALA A 65 -7.96 -2.63 4.65
CA ALA A 65 -8.64 -2.66 5.93
C ALA A 65 -7.65 -2.93 7.08
N ASP A 66 -6.77 -3.92 6.93
CA ASP A 66 -5.75 -4.26 7.91
C ASP A 66 -4.78 -3.10 8.14
N ARG A 67 -4.34 -2.44 7.05
CA ARG A 67 -3.48 -1.26 7.14
C ARG A 67 -4.18 -0.11 7.86
N ALA A 68 -5.46 0.12 7.61
CA ALA A 68 -6.23 1.16 8.29
C ALA A 68 -6.35 0.86 9.80
N ALA A 69 -6.65 -0.39 10.16
CA ALA A 69 -6.71 -0.83 11.55
C ALA A 69 -5.36 -0.63 12.28
N TYR A 70 -4.26 -1.00 11.63
CA TYR A 70 -2.91 -0.80 12.17
C TYR A 70 -2.59 0.69 12.40
N ILE A 71 -2.94 1.56 11.46
CA ILE A 71 -2.75 3.02 11.61
C ILE A 71 -3.57 3.56 12.79
N LEU A 72 -4.84 3.15 12.91
CA LEU A 72 -5.69 3.56 14.03
C LEU A 72 -5.12 3.13 15.38
N HIS A 73 -4.58 1.91 15.46
CA HIS A 73 -3.91 1.42 16.67
C HIS A 73 -2.70 2.30 17.04
N MET A 74 -1.80 2.57 16.08
CA MET A 74 -0.64 3.46 16.33
C MET A 74 -1.05 4.86 16.78
N LEU A 75 -2.11 5.43 16.20
CA LEU A 75 -2.62 6.74 16.61
C LEU A 75 -3.15 6.73 18.05
N GLY A 76 -3.83 5.66 18.45
CA GLY A 76 -4.26 5.45 19.83
C GLY A 76 -3.08 5.44 20.81
N ASP A 77 -2.05 4.66 20.51
CA ASP A 77 -0.82 4.58 21.31
C ASP A 77 -0.12 5.94 21.43
N LEU A 78 0.01 6.66 20.31
CA LEU A 78 0.59 8.01 20.31
C LEU A 78 -0.23 8.99 21.15
N GLY A 79 -1.56 8.91 21.10
CA GLY A 79 -2.45 9.68 21.96
C GLY A 79 -2.22 9.39 23.44
N GLY A 80 -2.10 8.10 23.81
CA GLY A 80 -1.78 7.66 25.16
C GLY A 80 -0.43 8.19 25.66
N LYS A 81 0.62 8.07 24.84
CA LYS A 81 1.96 8.59 25.15
C LYS A 81 1.95 10.10 25.32
N ARG A 82 1.25 10.84 24.46
CA ARG A 82 1.11 12.30 24.56
C ARG A 82 0.47 12.71 25.88
N LYS A 83 -0.58 12.00 26.31
CA LYS A 83 -1.23 12.24 27.60
C LYS A 83 -0.27 12.00 28.77
N ALA A 84 0.47 10.90 28.75
CA ALA A 84 1.44 10.57 29.78
C ALA A 84 2.55 11.64 29.90
N ILE A 85 3.12 12.07 28.77
CA ILE A 85 4.12 13.16 28.72
C ILE A 85 3.55 14.44 29.33
N ARG A 86 2.33 14.84 28.95
CA ARG A 86 1.68 16.03 29.51
C ARG A 86 1.51 15.93 31.02
N THR A 87 1.11 14.76 31.54
CA THR A 87 0.99 14.55 32.99
C THR A 87 2.33 14.68 33.70
N LEU A 88 3.42 14.16 33.12
CA LEU A 88 4.76 14.30 33.67
C LEU A 88 5.21 15.77 33.69
N GLN A 89 5.02 16.50 32.59
CA GLN A 89 5.33 17.93 32.49
C GLN A 89 4.59 18.78 33.52
N VAL A 90 3.30 18.51 33.75
CA VAL A 90 2.52 19.22 34.77
C VAL A 90 3.07 18.93 36.17
N ARG A 91 3.44 17.68 36.47
CA ARG A 91 4.03 17.32 37.76
C ARG A 91 5.38 18.00 37.98
N GLU A 92 6.20 18.08 36.95
CA GLU A 92 7.50 18.76 36.98
C GLU A 92 7.33 20.25 37.29
N ILE A 93 6.47 20.95 36.54
CA ILE A 93 6.16 22.37 36.77
C ILE A 93 5.63 22.61 38.19
N MET A 94 4.72 21.75 38.68
CA MET A 94 4.20 21.87 40.04
C MET A 94 5.28 21.62 41.10
N SER A 95 6.16 20.64 40.88
CA SER A 95 7.26 20.35 41.80
C SER A 95 8.27 21.51 41.85
N ASP A 96 8.55 22.14 40.72
CA ASP A 96 9.45 23.28 40.66
C ASP A 96 8.84 24.51 41.35
N ALA A 97 7.55 24.79 41.11
CA ALA A 97 6.83 25.87 41.79
C ALA A 97 6.78 25.67 43.32
N LEU A 98 6.59 24.43 43.79
CA LEU A 98 6.63 24.12 45.23
C LEU A 98 8.03 24.30 45.81
N ARG A 99 9.08 23.93 45.07
CA ARG A 99 10.47 24.13 45.49
C ARG A 99 10.77 25.63 45.62
N GLU A 100 10.41 26.42 44.60
CA GLU A 100 10.58 27.87 44.61
C GLU A 100 9.81 28.53 45.77
N ALA A 101 8.56 28.13 46.00
CA ALA A 101 7.77 28.64 47.13
C ALA A 101 8.39 28.30 48.49
N ARG A 102 8.92 27.08 48.65
CA ARG A 102 9.64 26.69 49.88
C ARG A 102 10.88 27.54 50.09
N ASP A 103 11.72 27.65 49.06
CA ASP A 103 12.99 28.38 49.14
C ASP A 103 12.75 29.89 49.35
N THR A 104 11.58 30.42 48.96
CA THR A 104 11.15 31.80 49.26
C THR A 104 10.67 31.97 50.71
N LEU A 105 10.07 30.95 51.31
CA LEU A 105 9.50 30.99 52.67
C LEU A 105 10.53 30.67 53.76
N ASP A 106 11.59 29.93 53.44
CA ASP A 106 12.68 29.54 54.35
C ASP A 106 14.04 29.64 53.64
N PRO A 107 14.55 30.88 53.42
CA PRO A 107 15.71 31.17 52.56
C PRO A 107 17.08 30.75 53.14
#